data_AF-A0A959CXV9-F1
#
_entry.id   AF-A0A959CXV9-F1
#
_cell.length_a   1.000
_cell.length_b   1.000
_cell.length_c   1.000
_cell.angle_alpha   90.00
_cell.angle_beta   90.00
_cell.angle_gamma   90.00
#
_symmetry.space_group_name_H-M   'P 1'
#
loop_
_entity.id
_entity.type
_entity.pdbx_description
1 polymer ?
#
loop_
_entity_poly.entity_id
_entity_poly.type
_entity_poly.pdbx_seq_one_letter_code
_entity_poly.pdbx_strand_id
1 'polypeptide(L)'
;MDEQQIYKRAKERVEKKKGFYKHLSAFIAVGFFFLAMNIFTILKGESDGSGVWFFFPLLPWSIGLIIHYFTVFGLPGSRALSEKWEEEELAREMARLRRRQAGRLEAPAEEAEGLDLKELEKEKQVRPGWQDEDLV
;
A
#
# COMPACT_ATOMS: atom_id res chain seq x y z
N MET A 1 6.84 -1.63 19.54
CA MET A 1 5.51 -1.05 19.24
C MET A 1 4.85 -0.75 20.57
N ASP A 2 4.30 0.45 20.74
CA ASP A 2 3.68 0.90 21.98
C ASP A 2 2.29 0.26 22.15
N GLU A 3 1.93 -0.20 23.36
CA GLU A 3 0.68 -0.95 23.62
C GLU A 3 -0.56 -0.14 23.21
N GLN A 4 -0.51 1.18 23.36
CA GLN A 4 -1.59 2.07 22.93
C GLN A 4 -1.82 2.07 21.41
N GLN A 5 -0.76 1.91 20.60
CA GLN A 5 -0.91 1.82 19.15
C GLN A 5 -1.56 0.50 18.74
N ILE A 6 -1.25 -0.60 19.43
CA ILE A 6 -1.86 -1.90 19.18
C ILE A 6 -3.35 -1.85 19.54
N TYR A 7 -3.70 -1.27 20.69
CA TYR A 7 -5.09 -1.10 21.11
C TYR A 7 -5.89 -0.24 20.13
N LYS A 8 -5.34 0.89 19.68
CA LYS A 8 -6.01 1.78 18.71
C LYS A 8 -6.28 1.06 17.39
N ARG A 9 -5.27 0.34 16.86
CA ARG A 9 -5.43 -0.48 15.64
C ARG A 9 -6.46 -1.60 15.83
N ALA A 10 -6.50 -2.24 17.00
CA ALA A 10 -7.49 -3.27 17.30
C ALA A 10 -8.92 -2.68 17.35
N LYS A 11 -9.10 -1.52 17.99
CA LYS A 11 -10.39 -0.83 18.08
C LYS A 11 -10.93 -0.43 16.71
N GLU A 12 -10.10 0.18 15.87
CA GLU A 12 -10.49 0.56 14.50
C GLU A 12 -10.94 -0.66 13.67
N ARG A 13 -10.28 -1.82 13.84
CA ARG A 13 -10.69 -3.06 13.17
C ARG A 13 -12.07 -3.54 13.66
N VAL A 14 -12.34 -3.46 14.95
CA VAL A 14 -13.63 -3.86 15.52
C VAL A 14 -14.75 -2.94 15.02
N GLU A 15 -14.51 -1.63 14.95
CA GLU A 15 -15.50 -0.68 14.43
C GLU A 15 -15.82 -0.93 12.96
N LYS A 16 -14.82 -1.18 12.12
CA LYS A 16 -15.03 -1.54 10.71
C LYS A 16 -15.85 -2.82 10.55
N LYS A 17 -15.56 -3.86 11.34
CA LYS A 17 -16.35 -5.10 11.36
C LYS A 17 -17.80 -4.83 11.79
N LYS A 18 -18.01 -4.03 12.83
CA LYS A 18 -19.36 -3.68 13.32
C LYS A 18 -20.17 -2.92 12.27
N GLY A 19 -19.53 -2.02 11.52
CA GLY A 19 -20.13 -1.31 10.39
C GLY A 19 -20.58 -2.26 9.28
N PHE A 20 -19.77 -3.26 8.94
CA PHE A 20 -20.12 -4.29 7.98
C PHE A 20 -21.33 -5.11 8.43
N TYR A 21 -21.35 -5.59 9.69
CA TYR A 21 -22.47 -6.38 10.19
C TYR A 21 -23.81 -5.64 10.14
N LYS A 22 -23.81 -4.31 10.36
CA LYS A 22 -25.02 -3.49 10.18
C LYS A 22 -25.50 -3.53 8.72
N HIS A 23 -24.61 -3.31 7.76
CA HIS A 23 -24.96 -3.37 6.33
C HIS A 23 -25.41 -4.76 5.91
N LEU A 24 -24.75 -5.82 6.39
CA LEU A 24 -25.15 -7.20 6.14
C LEU A 24 -26.55 -7.50 6.71
N SER A 25 -26.83 -7.06 7.95
CA SER A 25 -28.16 -7.24 8.54
C SER A 25 -29.25 -6.52 7.76
N ALA A 26 -28.98 -5.30 7.28
CA ALA A 26 -29.90 -4.55 6.44
C ALA A 26 -30.11 -5.24 5.08
N PHE A 27 -29.04 -5.76 4.46
CA PHE A 27 -29.12 -6.52 3.23
C PHE A 27 -30.00 -7.77 3.37
N ILE A 28 -29.83 -8.54 4.45
CA ILE A 28 -30.66 -9.72 4.73
C ILE A 28 -32.13 -9.31 4.93
N ALA A 29 -32.40 -8.29 5.75
CA ALA A 29 -33.75 -7.81 6.03
C ALA A 29 -34.47 -7.32 4.75
N VAL A 30 -33.77 -6.53 3.93
CA VAL A 30 -34.28 -6.03 2.65
C VAL A 30 -34.45 -7.17 1.64
N GLY A 31 -33.55 -8.16 1.64
CA GLY A 31 -33.68 -9.37 0.82
C GLY A 31 -34.93 -10.17 1.17
N PHE A 32 -35.22 -10.37 2.47
CA PHE A 32 -36.47 -10.99 2.90
C PHE A 32 -37.71 -10.17 2.51
N PHE A 33 -37.63 -8.84 2.61
CA PHE A 33 -38.70 -7.95 2.20
C PHE A 33 -39.01 -8.08 0.69
N PHE A 34 -37.98 -8.06 -0.16
CA PHE A 34 -38.15 -8.25 -1.60
C PHE A 34 -38.63 -9.65 -1.98
N LEU A 35 -38.16 -10.69 -1.28
CA LEU A 35 -38.64 -12.06 -1.47
C LEU A 35 -40.14 -12.16 -1.13
N ALA A 36 -40.57 -11.59 0.00
CA ALA A 36 -41.97 -11.57 0.41
C ALA A 36 -42.84 -10.81 -0.61
N MET A 37 -42.35 -9.66 -1.11
CA MET A 37 -43.04 -8.93 -2.17
C MET A 37 -43.12 -9.72 -3.48
N ASN A 38 -42.06 -10.42 -3.88
CA ASN A 38 -42.06 -11.24 -5.08
C ASN A 38 -43.12 -12.36 -5.00
N ILE A 39 -43.22 -13.04 -3.85
CA ILE A 39 -44.27 -14.04 -3.58
C ILE A 39 -45.66 -13.38 -3.66
N PHE A 40 -45.83 -12.20 -3.07
CA PHE A 40 -47.10 -11.47 -3.11
C PHE A 40 -47.50 -11.09 -4.54
N THR A 41 -46.57 -10.58 -5.36
CA THR A 41 -46.83 -10.25 -6.77
C THR A 41 -47.21 -11.49 -7.60
N ILE A 42 -46.54 -12.62 -7.37
CA ILE A 42 -46.86 -13.90 -8.04
C ILE A 42 -48.27 -14.37 -7.65
N LEU A 43 -48.61 -14.32 -6.36
CA LEU A 43 -49.93 -14.70 -5.86
C LEU A 43 -51.06 -13.82 -6.42
N LYS A 44 -50.76 -12.55 -6.70
CA LYS A 44 -51.73 -11.58 -7.22
C LYS A 44 -51.96 -11.69 -8.73
N GLY A 45 -51.18 -12.52 -9.44
CA GLY A 45 -51.32 -12.71 -10.89
C GLY A 45 -50.87 -11.53 -11.75
N GLU A 46 -50.32 -10.46 -11.16
CA GLU A 46 -49.79 -9.27 -11.85
C GLU A 46 -48.41 -9.51 -12.50
N SER A 47 -48.01 -10.76 -12.68
CA SER A 47 -46.72 -11.14 -13.23
C SER A 47 -46.80 -11.25 -14.76
N ASP A 48 -46.33 -10.22 -15.47
CA ASP A 48 -46.25 -10.14 -16.95
C ASP A 48 -45.20 -11.10 -17.57
N GLY A 49 -45.00 -12.28 -17.00
CA GLY A 49 -44.06 -13.30 -17.48
C GLY A 49 -42.63 -13.19 -16.91
N SER A 50 -42.32 -12.13 -16.16
CA SER A 50 -41.03 -11.96 -15.47
C SER A 50 -41.18 -12.17 -13.96
N GLY A 51 -41.36 -13.43 -13.52
CA GLY A 51 -41.60 -13.79 -12.11
C GLY A 51 -40.48 -13.43 -11.11
N VAL A 52 -39.39 -12.80 -11.55
CA VAL A 52 -38.15 -12.61 -10.78
C VAL A 52 -37.65 -11.16 -10.82
N TRP A 53 -38.55 -10.21 -10.54
CA TRP A 53 -38.20 -8.79 -10.50
C TRP A 53 -37.30 -8.40 -9.31
N PHE A 54 -37.26 -9.22 -8.25
CA PHE A 54 -36.49 -8.90 -7.04
C PHE A 54 -34.97 -8.82 -7.27
N PHE A 55 -34.44 -9.44 -8.34
CA PHE A 55 -33.02 -9.38 -8.68
C PHE A 55 -32.56 -8.00 -9.14
N PHE A 56 -33.44 -7.18 -9.74
CA PHE A 56 -33.07 -5.84 -10.19
C PHE A 56 -32.54 -4.94 -9.07
N PRO A 57 -33.22 -4.81 -7.91
CA PRO A 57 -32.66 -4.11 -6.77
C PRO A 57 -31.57 -4.93 -6.06
N LEU A 58 -31.65 -6.27 -6.03
CA LEU A 58 -30.68 -7.09 -5.30
C LEU A 58 -29.29 -7.13 -5.95
N LEU A 59 -29.20 -7.08 -7.28
CA LEU A 59 -27.94 -7.23 -8.02
C LEU A 59 -26.94 -6.10 -7.71
N PRO A 60 -27.28 -4.81 -7.90
CA PRO A 60 -26.37 -3.71 -7.56
C PRO A 60 -26.00 -3.69 -6.07
N TRP A 61 -26.98 -4.01 -5.21
CA TRP A 61 -26.76 -4.07 -3.76
C TRP A 61 -25.84 -5.22 -3.34
N SER A 62 -25.96 -6.39 -3.98
CA SER A 62 -25.08 -7.53 -3.73
C SER A 62 -23.64 -7.20 -4.10
N ILE A 63 -23.43 -6.52 -5.23
CA ILE A 63 -22.10 -6.07 -5.66
C ILE A 63 -21.50 -5.09 -4.63
N GLY A 64 -22.29 -4.11 -4.17
CA GLY A 64 -21.86 -3.17 -3.14
C GLY A 64 -21.48 -3.87 -1.82
N LEU A 65 -22.24 -4.88 -1.40
CA LEU A 65 -21.95 -5.67 -0.21
C LEU A 65 -20.66 -6.48 -0.34
N ILE A 66 -20.43 -7.11 -1.50
CA ILE A 66 -19.22 -7.88 -1.80
C ILE A 66 -17.98 -6.96 -1.74
N ILE A 67 -18.04 -5.78 -2.35
CA ILE A 67 -16.96 -4.79 -2.30
C ILE A 67 -16.70 -4.32 -0.84
N HIS A 68 -17.77 -4.09 -0.07
CA HIS A 68 -17.66 -3.68 1.32
C HIS A 68 -17.05 -4.80 2.19
N TYR A 69 -17.40 -6.06 1.93
CA TYR A 69 -16.81 -7.23 2.58
C TYR A 69 -15.30 -7.27 2.35
N PHE A 70 -14.84 -7.15 1.10
CA PHE A 70 -13.41 -7.12 0.78
C PHE A 70 -12.70 -5.93 1.42
N THR A 71 -13.33 -4.75 1.49
CA THR A 71 -12.75 -3.58 2.15
C THR A 71 -12.58 -3.76 3.67
N VAL A 72 -13.53 -4.43 4.33
CA VAL A 72 -13.53 -4.60 5.79
C VAL A 72 -12.69 -5.79 6.25
N PHE A 73 -12.79 -6.93 5.58
CA PHE A 73 -12.10 -8.15 5.96
C PHE A 73 -10.75 -8.32 5.24
N GLY A 74 -10.55 -7.67 4.09
CA GLY A 74 -9.46 -7.97 3.16
C GLY A 74 -9.73 -9.28 2.40
N LEU A 75 -8.92 -9.56 1.37
CA LEU A 75 -8.98 -10.88 0.74
C LEU A 75 -8.45 -11.94 1.73
N PRO A 76 -9.14 -13.08 1.90
CA PRO A 76 -8.64 -14.18 2.72
C PRO A 76 -7.31 -14.67 2.11
N GLY A 77 -6.20 -14.43 2.82
CA GLY A 77 -4.85 -14.76 2.37
C GLY A 77 -4.00 -13.57 1.91
N SER A 78 -4.60 -12.45 1.47
CA SER A 78 -3.81 -11.29 1.03
C SER A 78 -3.29 -10.45 2.19
N ARG A 79 -3.79 -10.59 3.42
CA ARG A 79 -3.36 -9.73 4.52
C ARG A 79 -1.93 -10.06 4.97
N ALA A 80 -1.62 -11.35 5.08
CA ALA A 80 -0.26 -11.81 5.38
C ALA A 80 0.68 -11.58 4.19
N LEU A 81 0.17 -11.72 2.95
CA LEU A 81 0.93 -11.38 1.76
C LEU A 81 1.16 -9.87 1.64
N SER A 82 0.17 -9.02 1.90
CA SER A 82 0.21 -7.58 1.70
C SER A 82 1.07 -6.89 2.75
N GLU A 83 1.02 -7.32 4.01
CA GLU A 83 1.84 -6.71 5.07
C GLU A 83 3.32 -7.10 4.88
N LYS A 84 3.61 -8.38 4.56
CA LYS A 84 4.96 -8.81 4.18
C LYS A 84 5.43 -8.16 2.87
N TRP A 85 4.58 -8.10 1.86
CA TRP A 85 4.92 -7.51 0.58
C TRP A 85 5.13 -5.99 0.69
N GLU A 86 4.31 -5.28 1.48
CA GLU A 86 4.55 -3.86 1.80
C GLU A 86 5.88 -3.68 2.49
N GLU A 87 6.22 -4.51 3.50
CA GLU A 87 7.52 -4.43 4.17
C GLU A 87 8.69 -4.73 3.22
N GLU A 88 8.57 -5.73 2.35
CA GLU A 88 9.59 -6.08 1.35
C GLU A 88 9.79 -4.96 0.33
N GLU A 89 8.71 -4.36 -0.18
CA GLU A 89 8.77 -3.29 -1.15
C GLU A 89 9.32 -2.00 -0.53
N LEU A 90 8.93 -1.70 0.72
CA LEU A 90 9.46 -0.57 1.47
C LEU A 90 10.96 -0.74 1.74
N ALA A 91 11.40 -1.93 2.13
CA ALA A 91 12.82 -2.25 2.31
C ALA A 91 13.60 -2.12 0.98
N ARG A 92 13.01 -2.60 -0.11
CA ARG A 92 13.59 -2.50 -1.47
C ARG A 92 13.80 -1.04 -1.88
N GLU A 93 12.81 -0.19 -1.65
CA GLU A 93 12.89 1.22 -2.03
C GLU A 93 13.83 2.02 -1.11
N MET A 94 13.89 1.72 0.19
CA MET A 94 14.90 2.28 1.08
C MET A 94 16.33 1.89 0.66
N ALA A 95 16.55 0.63 0.26
CA ALA A 95 17.86 0.19 -0.25
C ALA A 95 18.23 0.89 -1.57
N ARG A 96 17.24 1.18 -2.42
CA ARG A 96 17.43 1.91 -3.68
C ARG A 96 17.80 3.37 -3.43
N LEU A 97 17.13 4.04 -2.48
CA LEU A 97 17.43 5.40 -2.07
C LEU A 97 18.81 5.52 -1.41
N ARG A 98 19.18 4.58 -0.52
CA ARG A 98 20.52 4.53 0.07
C ARG A 98 21.62 4.39 -0.98
N ARG A 99 21.45 3.52 -1.99
CA ARG A 99 22.41 3.39 -3.10
C ARG A 99 22.53 4.66 -3.94
N ARG A 100 21.41 5.34 -4.22
CA ARG A 100 21.43 6.65 -4.89
C ARG A 100 22.13 7.73 -4.06
N GLN A 101 21.95 7.72 -2.75
CA GLN A 101 22.68 8.62 -1.85
C GLN A 101 24.18 8.28 -1.80
N ALA A 102 24.55 7.00 -1.70
CA ALA A 102 25.94 6.57 -1.70
C ALA A 102 26.68 6.99 -2.97
N GLY A 103 26.11 6.74 -4.15
CA GLY A 103 26.71 7.20 -5.42
C GLY A 103 26.75 8.72 -5.58
N ARG A 104 25.86 9.46 -4.91
CA ARG A 104 25.90 10.93 -4.84
C ARG A 104 26.94 11.46 -3.85
N LEU A 105 27.33 10.68 -2.85
CA LEU A 105 28.35 11.05 -1.86
C LEU A 105 29.76 10.69 -2.34
N GLU A 106 29.91 9.62 -3.12
CA GLU A 106 31.19 9.22 -3.72
C GLU A 106 31.59 10.13 -4.90
N ALA A 107 30.65 10.55 -5.76
CA ALA A 107 30.97 11.34 -6.96
C ALA A 107 31.67 12.70 -6.69
N PRO A 108 31.27 13.53 -5.70
CA PRO A 108 31.96 14.79 -5.40
C PRO A 108 33.29 14.58 -4.67
N ALA A 109 33.44 13.48 -3.91
CA ALA A 109 34.64 13.21 -3.12
C ALA A 109 35.77 12.62 -3.97
N GLU A 110 35.46 11.69 -4.87
CA GLU A 110 36.43 11.09 -5.80
C GLU A 110 36.89 12.11 -6.85
N GLU A 111 36.00 13.00 -7.31
CA GLU A 111 36.35 14.10 -8.21
C GLU A 111 37.23 15.15 -7.52
N ALA A 112 36.94 15.50 -6.25
CA ALA A 112 37.78 16.41 -5.47
C ALA A 112 39.18 15.84 -5.19
N GLU A 113 39.29 14.57 -4.77
CA GLU A 113 40.58 13.91 -4.55
C GLU A 113 41.36 13.76 -5.87
N GLY A 114 40.69 13.40 -6.97
CA GLY A 114 41.33 13.27 -8.28
C GLY A 114 41.81 14.58 -8.89
N LEU A 115 41.16 15.71 -8.56
CA LEU A 115 41.62 17.04 -8.93
C LEU A 115 42.86 17.45 -8.13
N ASP A 116 42.86 17.21 -6.82
CA ASP A 116 43.95 17.54 -5.90
C ASP A 116 45.24 16.76 -6.24
N LEU A 117 45.11 15.47 -6.56
CA LEU A 117 46.24 14.63 -6.99
C LEU A 117 46.90 15.13 -8.27
N LYS A 118 46.09 15.56 -9.26
CA LYS A 118 46.62 16.13 -10.52
C LYS A 118 47.32 17.46 -10.30
N GLU A 119 46.83 18.29 -9.38
CA GLU A 119 47.49 19.54 -9.01
C GLU A 119 48.84 19.29 -8.35
N LEU A 120 48.91 18.35 -7.39
CA LEU A 120 50.17 17.94 -6.77
C LEU A 120 51.17 17.35 -7.76
N GLU A 121 50.69 16.54 -8.72
CA GLU A 121 51.54 15.98 -9.78
C GLU A 121 52.08 17.07 -10.69
N LYS A 122 51.21 18.03 -11.08
CA LYS A 122 51.60 19.19 -11.90
C LYS A 122 52.57 20.09 -11.15
N GLU A 123 52.39 20.30 -9.84
CA GLU A 123 53.29 21.08 -9.01
C GLU A 123 54.67 20.42 -8.89
N LYS A 124 54.71 19.09 -8.70
CA LYS A 124 55.96 18.31 -8.74
C LYS A 124 56.62 18.31 -10.12
N GLN A 125 55.83 18.28 -11.20
CA GLN A 125 56.34 18.28 -12.56
C GLN A 125 56.91 19.66 -12.96
N VAL A 126 56.30 20.74 -12.45
CA VAL A 126 56.75 22.13 -12.64
C VAL A 126 57.97 22.47 -11.78
N ARG A 127 58.14 21.79 -10.63
CA ARG A 127 59.33 21.93 -9.77
C ARG A 127 60.18 20.65 -9.79
N PRO A 128 60.96 20.39 -10.85
CA PRO A 128 61.91 19.30 -10.82
C PRO A 128 63.11 19.70 -9.96
N GLY A 129 63.28 19.03 -8.83
CA GLY A 129 64.52 19.07 -8.04
C GLY A 129 64.43 19.92 -6.79
N TRP A 130 64.10 19.27 -5.68
CA TRP A 130 64.72 19.63 -4.40
C TRP A 130 66.06 18.90 -4.37
N GLN A 131 67.16 19.66 -4.28
CA GLN A 131 68.47 19.13 -3.92
C GLN A 131 68.62 19.26 -2.41
N ASP A 132 68.97 18.17 -1.73
CA ASP A 132 69.15 18.10 -0.27
C ASP A 132 70.36 18.93 0.25
N GLU A 133 70.88 19.85 -0.56
CA GLU A 133 72.10 20.64 -0.29
C GLU A 133 71.81 22.06 0.24
N ASP A 134 70.54 22.51 0.26
CA ASP A 134 70.13 23.84 0.77
C ASP A 134 69.93 23.88 2.30
N LEU A 135 70.17 22.77 2.99
CA LEU A 135 70.08 22.67 4.45
C LEU A 135 71.49 22.78 5.05
N VAL A 136 71.96 24.02 5.23
CA VAL A 136 73.18 24.36 6.00
C VAL A 136 72.80 24.90 7.37
#